data_AF-A0A367ILL8-F1
#
_entry.id   AF-A0A367ILL8-F1
#
_cell.length_a   1.000
_cell.length_b   1.000
_cell.length_c   1.000
_cell.angle_alpha   90.00
_cell.angle_beta   90.00
_cell.angle_gamma   90.00
#
_symmetry.space_group_name_H-M   'P 1'
#
loop_
_entity.id
_entity.type
_entity.pdbx_description
1 polymer ?
#
loop_
_entity_poly.entity_id
_entity_poly.type
_entity_poly.pdbx_seq_one_letter_code
_entity_poly.pdbx_strand_id
1 'polypeptide(L)'
;KAAKILSTTSHVELTEAECKILNQDWLEYPQLRYCFSQLLAGCIMMQDEVSILVNTIKPYARDSLIDAHFERKSTGSPSSFPTTSGRYGFLTVCPFLANDDQKLVISTRTSNFLVTSSIR
;
A
#
# COMPACT_ATOMS: atom_id res chain seq x y z
N LYS A 1 5.54 8.68 -23.13
CA LYS A 1 5.54 10.00 -22.44
C LYS A 1 5.92 9.87 -20.95
N ALA A 2 5.32 8.94 -20.19
CA ALA A 2 5.66 8.68 -18.78
C ALA A 2 7.12 8.24 -18.55
N ALA A 3 7.63 7.26 -19.31
CA ALA A 3 9.01 6.77 -19.18
C ALA A 3 10.08 7.89 -19.30
N LYS A 4 9.88 8.86 -20.21
CA LYS A 4 10.78 10.01 -20.36
C LYS A 4 10.75 10.96 -19.16
N ILE A 5 9.59 11.09 -18.50
CA ILE A 5 9.45 11.92 -17.30
C ILE A 5 10.16 11.22 -16.13
N LEU A 6 9.92 9.93 -15.95
CA LEU A 6 10.57 9.11 -14.92
C LEU A 6 12.10 9.10 -15.04
N SER A 7 12.64 9.12 -16.26
CA SER A 7 14.10 9.23 -16.48
C SER A 7 14.68 10.61 -16.16
N THR A 8 13.84 11.63 -15.97
CA THR A 8 14.26 13.01 -15.69
C THR A 8 13.94 13.47 -14.27
N THR A 9 13.11 12.73 -13.54
CA THR A 9 12.76 13.01 -12.15
C THR A 9 13.67 12.27 -11.19
N SER A 10 14.04 12.91 -10.08
CA SER A 10 14.74 12.25 -8.99
C SER A 10 13.74 11.47 -8.14
N HIS A 11 14.05 10.21 -7.87
CA HIS A 11 13.27 9.33 -7.01
C HIS A 11 14.15 8.86 -5.86
N VAL A 12 13.57 8.76 -4.67
CA VAL A 12 14.25 8.28 -3.47
C VAL A 12 13.55 7.01 -2.97
N GLU A 13 14.33 6.06 -2.47
CA GLU A 13 13.80 4.86 -1.83
C GLU A 13 13.12 5.24 -0.51
N LEU A 14 12.02 4.55 -0.17
CA LEU A 14 11.33 4.74 1.11
C LEU A 14 12.28 4.51 2.28
N THR A 15 12.30 5.46 3.21
CA THR A 15 13.11 5.42 4.41
C THR A 15 12.44 4.59 5.51
N GLU A 16 13.25 4.16 6.50
CA GLU A 16 12.72 3.47 7.69
C GLU A 16 11.72 4.34 8.46
N ALA A 17 11.96 5.66 8.51
CA ALA A 17 11.06 6.62 9.15
C ALA A 17 9.68 6.63 8.47
N GLU A 18 9.63 6.70 7.14
CA GLU A 18 8.37 6.65 6.38
C GLU A 18 7.67 5.31 6.57
N CYS A 19 8.42 4.19 6.60
CA CYS A 19 7.86 2.85 6.86
C CYS A 19 7.26 2.74 8.27
N LYS A 20 7.88 3.37 9.27
CA LYS A 20 7.37 3.44 10.64
C LYS A 20 6.07 4.24 10.70
N ILE A 21 6.04 5.41 10.06
CA ILE A 21 4.84 6.25 10.00
C ILE A 21 3.72 5.44 9.32
N LEU A 22 3.97 4.80 8.17
CA LEU A 22 3.00 3.95 7.44
C LEU A 22 2.35 2.84 8.29
N ASN A 23 3.00 2.40 9.36
CA ASN A 23 2.52 1.37 10.28
C ASN A 23 1.91 1.92 11.58
N GLN A 24 1.69 3.24 11.69
CA GLN A 24 1.05 3.84 12.87
C GLN A 24 -0.46 3.59 12.90
N ASP A 25 -1.02 3.62 14.12
CA ASP A 25 -2.44 3.41 14.37
C ASP A 25 -3.26 4.65 13.95
N TRP A 26 -4.36 4.40 13.24
CA TRP A 26 -5.27 5.44 12.77
C TRP A 26 -6.30 5.85 13.83
N LEU A 27 -6.47 5.08 14.91
CA LEU A 27 -7.24 5.53 16.08
C LEU A 27 -6.56 6.71 16.75
N GLU A 28 -5.23 6.62 16.92
CA GLU A 28 -4.43 7.67 17.54
C GLU A 28 -4.14 8.82 16.56
N TYR A 29 -3.90 8.51 15.28
CA TYR A 29 -3.52 9.48 14.27
C TYR A 29 -4.37 9.38 12.98
N PRO A 30 -5.67 9.75 13.02
CA PRO A 30 -6.59 9.55 11.89
C PRO A 30 -6.21 10.33 10.63
N GLN A 31 -5.46 11.44 10.75
CA GLN A 31 -4.95 12.22 9.64
C GLN A 31 -3.99 11.45 8.73
N LEU A 32 -3.34 10.41 9.26
CA LEU A 32 -2.31 9.67 8.54
C LEU A 32 -2.83 8.94 7.30
N ARG A 33 -4.13 8.59 7.26
CA ARG A 33 -4.77 8.02 6.07
C ARG A 33 -4.61 8.90 4.82
N TYR A 34 -4.60 10.22 4.99
CA TYR A 34 -4.39 11.18 3.91
C TYR A 34 -2.92 11.32 3.57
N CYS A 35 -2.04 11.40 4.56
CA CYS A 35 -0.59 11.47 4.36
C CYS A 35 -0.09 10.26 3.55
N PHE A 36 -0.57 9.06 3.86
CA PHE A 36 -0.17 7.83 3.16
C PHE A 36 -0.73 7.75 1.76
N SER A 37 -1.96 8.23 1.56
CA SER A 37 -2.52 8.38 0.22
C SER A 37 -1.62 9.22 -0.68
N GLN A 38 -1.12 10.33 -0.15
CA GLN A 38 -0.22 11.22 -0.87
C GLN A 38 1.19 10.66 -1.03
N LEU A 39 1.71 9.97 -0.01
CA LEU A 39 3.04 9.35 -0.06
C LEU A 39 3.11 8.21 -1.09
N LEU A 40 2.04 7.41 -1.18
CA LEU A 40 1.99 6.23 -2.06
C LEU A 40 1.46 6.57 -3.46
N ALA A 41 0.70 7.65 -3.64
CA ALA A 41 0.36 8.15 -4.97
C ALA A 41 1.62 8.69 -5.67
N GLY A 42 1.92 8.16 -6.86
CA GLY A 42 3.15 8.46 -7.59
C GLY A 42 4.35 7.61 -7.20
N CYS A 43 4.19 6.65 -6.27
CA CYS A 43 5.29 5.76 -5.93
C CYS A 43 5.59 4.78 -7.08
N ILE A 44 6.86 4.40 -7.19
CA ILE A 44 7.33 3.41 -8.16
C ILE A 44 7.61 2.13 -7.38
N MET A 45 6.83 1.09 -7.66
CA MET A 45 7.09 -0.25 -7.13
C MET A 45 7.95 -1.01 -8.12
N MET A 46 9.00 -1.66 -7.63
CA MET A 46 9.92 -2.43 -8.46
C MET A 46 10.02 -3.86 -7.91
N GLN A 47 9.89 -4.83 -8.81
CA GLN A 47 10.18 -6.23 -8.53
C GLN A 47 11.00 -6.76 -9.71
N ASP A 48 12.25 -7.12 -9.44
CA ASP A 48 13.23 -7.50 -10.44
C ASP A 48 13.33 -6.42 -11.55
N GLU A 49 13.09 -6.79 -12.82
CA GLU A 49 13.12 -5.89 -13.98
C GLU A 49 11.74 -5.25 -14.30
N VAL A 50 10.72 -5.49 -13.46
CA VAL A 50 9.37 -4.98 -13.66
C VAL A 50 9.12 -3.82 -12.72
N SER A 51 8.62 -2.71 -13.27
CA SER A 51 8.23 -1.53 -12.50
C SER A 51 6.78 -1.16 -12.73
N ILE A 52 6.16 -0.58 -11.71
CA ILE A 52 4.79 -0.08 -11.75
C ILE A 52 4.77 1.30 -11.10
N LEU A 53 4.28 2.30 -11.84
CA LEU A 53 3.97 3.61 -11.29
C LEU A 53 2.54 3.62 -10.77
N VAL A 54 2.36 3.88 -9.49
CA VAL A 54 1.05 3.99 -8.86
C VAL A 54 0.46 5.37 -9.13
N ASN A 55 -0.70 5.44 -9.78
CA ASN A 55 -1.36 6.72 -10.03
C ASN A 55 -2.28 7.11 -8.86
N THR A 56 -3.10 6.16 -8.42
CA THR A 56 -4.12 6.40 -7.40
C THR A 56 -4.20 5.23 -6.44
N ILE A 57 -4.34 5.55 -5.16
CA ILE A 57 -4.57 4.57 -4.12
C ILE A 57 -5.83 4.90 -3.32
N LYS A 58 -6.44 3.88 -2.72
CA LYS A 58 -7.52 4.05 -1.76
C LYS A 58 -7.12 3.42 -0.41
N PRO A 59 -6.99 4.24 0.65
CA PRO A 59 -6.65 3.76 1.99
C PRO A 59 -7.85 3.11 2.68
N TYR A 60 -7.60 2.06 3.45
CA TYR A 60 -8.57 1.37 4.30
C TYR A 60 -7.93 1.00 5.63
N ALA A 61 -8.64 1.18 6.73
CA ALA A 61 -8.16 0.67 8.02
C ALA A 61 -8.35 -0.85 8.10
N ARG A 62 -7.57 -1.52 8.95
CA ARG A 62 -7.77 -2.95 9.23
C ARG A 62 -8.72 -3.24 10.38
N ASP A 63 -9.01 -2.25 11.20
CA ASP A 63 -9.94 -2.38 12.32
C ASP A 63 -11.37 -2.01 11.88
N SER A 64 -12.30 -2.92 12.18
CA SER A 64 -13.74 -2.76 11.95
C SER A 64 -14.38 -1.59 12.67
N LEU A 65 -13.79 -1.12 13.78
CA LEU A 65 -14.26 0.05 14.52
C LEU A 65 -13.91 1.36 13.81
N ILE A 66 -12.88 1.34 12.96
CA ILE A 66 -12.38 2.53 12.25
C ILE A 66 -12.97 2.61 10.83
N ASP A 67 -13.07 1.47 10.15
CA ASP A 67 -13.48 1.42 8.75
C ASP A 67 -14.43 0.25 8.48
N ALA A 68 -15.63 0.58 7.96
CA ALA A 68 -16.63 -0.41 7.59
C ALA A 68 -16.18 -1.31 6.41
N HIS A 69 -15.17 -0.87 5.65
CA HIS A 69 -14.59 -1.58 4.52
C HIS A 69 -13.28 -2.30 4.89
N PHE A 70 -13.01 -2.49 6.19
CA PHE A 70 -11.87 -3.28 6.64
C PHE A 70 -11.84 -4.66 5.99
N GLU A 71 -10.63 -5.21 5.86
CA GLU A 71 -10.46 -6.56 5.34
C GLU A 71 -11.07 -7.58 6.29
N ARG A 72 -12.15 -8.23 5.84
CA ARG A 72 -12.79 -9.31 6.58
C ARG A 72 -11.96 -10.58 6.46
N LYS A 73 -11.47 -11.07 7.59
CA LYS A 73 -10.78 -12.36 7.67
C LYS A 73 -11.81 -13.47 7.87
N SER A 74 -12.19 -14.16 6.80
CA SER A 74 -12.86 -15.46 6.91
C SER A 74 -11.83 -16.58 7.05
N THR A 75 -12.16 -17.59 7.85
CA THR A 75 -11.31 -18.76 8.05
C THR A 75 -10.97 -19.40 6.70
N GLY A 76 -9.68 -19.50 6.38
CA GLY A 76 -9.19 -20.10 5.13
C GLY A 76 -9.11 -19.15 3.93
N SER A 77 -9.49 -17.88 4.06
CA SER A 77 -9.33 -16.89 2.98
C SER A 77 -7.93 -16.26 2.99
N PRO A 78 -7.33 -16.01 1.80
CA PRO A 78 -6.05 -15.33 1.71
C PRO A 78 -6.16 -13.93 2.30
N SER A 79 -5.24 -13.61 3.22
CA SER A 79 -5.18 -12.33 3.91
C SER A 79 -4.01 -11.51 3.39
N SER A 80 -4.22 -10.21 3.22
CA SER A 80 -3.14 -9.29 2.84
C SER A 80 -2.25 -8.88 4.03
N PHE A 81 -2.60 -9.31 5.25
CA PHE A 81 -1.89 -8.97 6.48
C PHE A 81 -0.41 -9.38 6.47
N PRO A 82 0.53 -8.44 6.66
CA PRO A 82 1.97 -8.76 6.70
C PRO A 82 2.32 -9.54 7.98
N THR A 83 2.75 -10.79 7.81
CA THR A 83 3.19 -11.67 8.90
C THR A 83 4.70 -11.68 9.08
N THR A 84 5.46 -11.35 8.04
CA THR A 84 6.91 -11.30 8.05
C THR A 84 7.40 -9.86 7.86
N SER A 85 8.52 -9.54 8.52
CA SER A 85 9.20 -8.26 8.31
C SER A 85 10.17 -8.38 7.13
N GLY A 86 10.07 -7.45 6.18
CA GLY A 86 10.99 -7.32 5.05
C GLY A 86 11.90 -6.10 5.19
N ARG A 87 12.48 -5.66 4.05
CA ARG A 87 13.31 -4.45 3.96
C ARG A 87 12.57 -3.19 4.48
N TYR A 88 11.29 -3.09 4.19
CA TYR A 88 10.42 -1.98 4.59
C TYR A 88 9.63 -2.26 5.88
N GLY A 89 10.14 -3.14 6.74
CA GLY A 89 9.45 -3.58 7.95
C GLY A 89 8.24 -4.46 7.64
N PHE A 90 7.14 -4.27 8.39
CA PHE A 90 5.87 -4.96 8.14
C PHE A 90 5.05 -4.25 7.04
N LEU A 91 5.69 -4.01 5.90
CA LEU A 91 5.06 -3.53 4.68
C LEU A 91 5.23 -4.60 3.61
N THR A 92 4.12 -5.04 3.02
CA THR A 92 4.12 -6.03 1.95
C THR A 92 3.27 -5.53 0.78
N VAL A 93 3.65 -5.92 -0.43
CA VAL A 93 2.85 -5.69 -1.63
C VAL A 93 2.37 -7.04 -2.10
N CYS A 94 1.06 -7.22 -2.21
CA CYS A 94 0.50 -8.50 -2.62
C CYS A 94 -0.74 -8.32 -3.50
N PRO A 95 -0.99 -9.30 -4.39
CA PRO A 95 -2.31 -9.41 -5.01
C PRO A 95 -3.34 -9.82 -3.95
N PHE A 96 -4.47 -9.11 -3.94
CA PHE A 96 -5.61 -9.37 -3.10
C PHE A 96 -6.80 -9.74 -3.99
N LEU A 97 -7.40 -10.91 -3.73
CA LEU A 97 -8.57 -11.38 -4.46
C LEU A 97 -9.82 -10.75 -3.84
N ALA A 98 -10.50 -9.91 -4.61
CA ALA A 98 -11.74 -9.27 -4.19
C ALA A 98 -12.81 -9.50 -5.27
N ASN A 99 -13.84 -10.30 -4.93
CA ASN A 99 -14.98 -10.60 -5.82
C ASN A 99 -14.53 -11.09 -7.22
N ASP A 100 -13.70 -12.13 -7.25
CA ASP A 100 -13.10 -12.74 -8.46
C ASP A 100 -12.13 -11.86 -9.27
N ASP A 101 -11.93 -10.60 -8.88
CA ASP A 101 -10.89 -9.72 -9.44
C ASP A 101 -9.63 -9.69 -8.55
N GLN A 102 -8.46 -9.86 -9.18
CA GLN A 102 -7.18 -9.69 -8.50
C GLN A 102 -6.78 -8.21 -8.52
N LYS A 103 -6.65 -7.61 -7.34
CA LYS A 103 -6.23 -6.20 -7.19
C LYS A 103 -4.89 -6.12 -6.47
N LEU A 104 -4.09 -5.11 -6.78
CA LEU A 104 -2.82 -4.90 -6.10
C LEU A 104 -3.04 -4.09 -4.83
N VAL A 105 -2.50 -4.56 -3.71
CA VAL A 105 -2.63 -3.91 -2.40
C VAL A 105 -1.25 -3.76 -1.78
N ILE A 106 -0.96 -2.56 -1.28
CA ILE A 106 0.17 -2.29 -0.40
C ILE A 106 -0.39 -2.40 1.03
N SER A 107 0.15 -3.31 1.82
CA SER A 107 -0.41 -3.72 3.10
C SER A 107 0.56 -3.49 4.24
N THR A 108 0.04 -2.90 5.33
CA THR A 108 0.74 -2.70 6.59
C THR A 108 -0.01 -3.42 7.71
N ARG A 109 0.50 -3.39 8.96
CA ARG A 109 -0.23 -4.01 10.09
C ARG A 109 -1.48 -3.25 10.52
N THR A 110 -1.54 -1.93 10.26
CA THR A 110 -2.66 -1.07 10.69
C THR A 110 -3.62 -0.76 9.55
N SER A 111 -3.16 -0.82 8.30
CA SER A 111 -3.93 -0.35 7.14
C SER A 111 -3.60 -1.08 5.83
N ASN A 112 -4.50 -0.92 4.86
CA ASN A 112 -4.40 -1.43 3.50
C ASN A 112 -4.56 -0.28 2.50
N PHE A 113 -3.77 -0.32 1.45
CA PHE A 113 -3.78 0.68 0.39
C PHE A 113 -4.03 -0.02 -0.94
N LEU A 114 -5.27 0.06 -1.39
CA LEU A 114 -5.70 -0.52 -2.65
C LEU A 114 -5.21 0.34 -3.81
N VAL A 115 -4.42 -0.22 -4.72
CA VAL A 115 -4.06 0.46 -5.97
C VAL A 115 -5.27 0.43 -6.90
N THR A 116 -5.81 1.60 -7.23
CA THR A 116 -7.00 1.75 -8.09
C THR A 116 -6.65 2.16 -9.53
N SER A 117 -5.44 2.70 -9.74
CA SER A 117 -4.89 2.98 -11.07
C SER A 117 -3.36 2.93 -11.02
N SER A 118 -2.75 2.39 -12.06
CA SER A 118 -1.31 2.31 -12.22
C SER A 118 -0.91 2.31 -13.70
N ILE A 119 0.35 2.67 -13.97
CA ILE A 119 1.00 2.51 -15.29
C ILE A 119 2.09 1.44 -15.16
N ARG A 120 2.13 0.55 -16.16
CA ARG A 120 3.18 -0.44 -16.37
C ARG A 120 4.03 -0.02 -17.55
#